data_AF-A0A377ZIZ0-F1
#
_entry.id   AF-A0A377ZIZ0-F1
#
_cell.length_a   1.000
_cell.length_b   1.000
_cell.length_c   1.000
_cell.angle_alpha   90.00
_cell.angle_beta   90.00
_cell.angle_gamma   90.00
#
_symmetry.space_group_name_H-M   'P 1'
#
loop_
_entity.id
_entity.type
_entity.pdbx_description
1 polymer ?
#
loop_
_entity_poly.entity_id
_entity_poly.type
_entity_poly.pdbx_seq_one_letter_code
_entity_poly.pdbx_strand_id
1 'polypeptide(L)'
;MAVADYRSVPDWHNVETWLHYLFRDSRVRTIANQKELFNVTPELAAHHLASLDQQPLTTKPKIDRLFHHQGLRDYLVKLFAIAGCEKWRHKEGVWVFSLFPGAHSGWSRYFTLSIHSHEVAYSTRSRDCQIHMLLADELIMDYPDIVRWVTDHKGGIEKPIYKTALSHAQQIWFEGEFEECLQLLSFPEVQLAVATYWDRALTKYDYSLQAKYHNRMAVEEIFKQLQVQRQRESSAM
;
A
#
# COMPACT_ATOMS: atom_id res chain seq x y z
N MET A 1 23.30 14.31 30.13
CA MET A 1 22.71 13.88 28.84
C MET A 1 23.41 14.69 27.77
N ALA A 2 24.27 14.08 26.97
CA ALA A 2 24.99 14.79 25.92
C ALA A 2 24.08 14.90 24.70
N VAL A 3 23.88 16.12 24.18
CA VAL A 3 23.18 16.34 22.92
C VAL A 3 24.11 15.84 21.81
N ALA A 4 23.65 14.85 21.03
CA ALA A 4 24.45 14.24 19.96
C ALA A 4 24.48 15.10 18.68
N ASP A 5 23.39 15.80 18.38
CA ASP A 5 23.26 16.68 17.21
C ASP A 5 22.18 17.74 17.48
N TYR A 6 22.32 18.94 16.88
CA TYR A 6 21.37 20.05 16.96
C TYR A 6 21.34 20.81 15.63
N ARG A 7 20.13 21.07 15.12
CA ARG A 7 19.93 21.80 13.85
C ARG A 7 18.86 22.86 13.98
N SER A 8 19.12 24.01 13.35
CA SER A 8 18.12 25.06 13.17
C SER A 8 17.31 24.76 11.91
N VAL A 9 16.01 24.58 12.05
CA VAL A 9 15.09 24.29 10.94
C VAL A 9 14.05 25.39 10.79
N PRO A 10 13.62 25.71 9.56
CA PRO A 10 12.66 26.79 9.32
C PRO A 10 11.22 26.44 9.77
N ASP A 11 10.89 25.14 9.87
CA ASP A 11 9.60 24.64 10.34
C ASP A 11 9.79 23.40 11.22
N TRP A 12 9.88 23.62 12.53
CA TRP A 12 10.14 22.57 13.50
C TRP A 12 8.99 21.55 13.59
N HIS A 13 7.76 21.97 13.36
CA HIS A 13 6.59 21.11 13.52
C HIS A 13 6.51 20.07 12.39
N ASN A 14 6.83 20.48 11.16
CA ASN A 14 6.94 19.55 10.03
C ASN A 14 8.11 18.58 10.20
N VAL A 15 9.26 19.06 10.69
CA VAL A 15 10.44 18.21 10.93
C VAL A 15 10.18 17.20 12.04
N GLU A 16 9.58 17.61 13.16
CA GLU A 16 9.17 16.72 14.25
C GLU A 16 8.21 15.64 13.76
N THR A 17 7.16 16.06 13.03
CA THR A 17 6.18 15.15 12.44
C THR A 17 6.86 14.12 11.53
N TRP A 18 7.79 14.55 10.69
CA TRP A 18 8.56 13.67 9.82
C TRP A 18 9.42 12.68 10.61
N LEU A 19 10.15 13.13 11.64
CA LEU A 19 10.96 12.27 12.51
C LEU A 19 10.11 11.23 13.25
N HIS A 20 8.92 11.63 13.74
CA HIS A 20 7.99 10.72 14.40
C HIS A 20 7.48 9.63 13.46
N TYR A 21 7.29 9.96 12.19
CA TYR A 21 6.92 8.97 11.18
C TYR A 21 8.10 8.06 10.84
N LEU A 22 9.28 8.63 10.61
CA LEU A 22 10.49 7.93 10.25
C LEU A 22 10.88 6.85 11.28
N PHE A 23 10.80 7.19 12.57
CA PHE A 23 11.21 6.29 13.65
C PHE A 23 10.06 5.51 14.27
N ARG A 24 8.85 5.55 13.69
CA ARG A 24 7.63 4.98 14.28
C ARG A 24 7.78 3.51 14.66
N ASP A 25 8.45 2.72 13.82
CA ASP A 25 8.63 1.28 14.03
C ASP A 25 9.67 0.98 15.11
N SER A 26 10.59 1.90 15.35
CA SER A 26 11.56 1.86 16.44
C SER A 26 11.04 2.47 17.75
N ARG A 27 9.77 2.88 17.82
CA ARG A 27 9.21 3.53 19.01
C ARG A 27 9.26 2.59 20.22
N VAL A 28 9.88 3.03 21.31
CA VAL A 28 9.96 2.31 22.57
C VAL A 28 8.59 2.32 23.25
N ARG A 29 8.00 1.13 23.42
CA ARG A 29 6.68 0.95 24.05
C ARG A 29 6.75 0.38 25.48
N THR A 30 7.94 -0.02 25.92
CA THR A 30 8.17 -0.67 27.21
C THR A 30 8.23 0.32 28.37
N ILE A 31 8.44 1.61 28.10
CA ILE A 31 8.49 2.67 29.12
C ILE A 31 7.15 3.41 29.13
N ALA A 32 6.45 3.33 30.27
CA ALA A 32 5.17 4.00 30.44
C ALA A 32 5.30 5.53 30.28
N ASN A 33 4.28 6.15 29.69
CA ASN A 33 4.17 7.61 29.48
C ASN A 33 5.22 8.26 28.56
N GLN A 34 6.08 7.49 27.89
CA GLN A 34 7.02 8.03 26.91
C GLN A 34 6.46 7.84 25.48
N LYS A 35 6.02 8.94 24.87
CA LYS A 35 5.41 8.93 23.52
C LYS A 35 6.41 9.19 22.39
N GLU A 36 7.59 9.72 22.73
CA GLU A 36 8.57 10.28 21.78
C GLU A 36 9.95 9.64 21.96
N LEU A 37 10.01 8.46 22.58
CA LEU A 37 11.24 7.69 22.74
C LEU A 37 11.33 6.65 21.63
N PHE A 38 12.43 6.70 20.88
CA PHE A 38 12.71 5.80 19.76
C PHE A 38 14.03 5.08 20.00
N ASN A 39 14.07 3.77 19.72
CA ASN A 39 15.25 2.95 19.82
C ASN A 39 16.08 3.08 18.54
N VAL A 40 16.83 4.18 18.44
CA VAL A 40 17.68 4.51 17.29
C VAL A 40 19.08 4.89 17.75
N THR A 41 20.09 4.51 16.97
CA THR A 41 21.49 4.87 17.25
C THR A 41 21.73 6.35 16.93
N PRO A 42 22.60 7.06 17.66
CA PRO A 42 22.94 8.46 17.38
C PRO A 42 23.39 8.71 15.93
N GLU A 43 24.12 7.77 15.32
CA GLU A 43 24.63 7.88 13.96
C GLU A 43 23.50 7.87 12.93
N LEU A 44 22.53 6.97 13.09
CA LEU A 44 21.33 6.87 12.26
C LEU A 44 20.46 8.13 12.39
N ALA A 45 20.28 8.63 13.61
CA ALA A 45 19.54 9.85 13.86
C ALA A 45 20.22 11.07 13.19
N ALA A 46 21.54 11.22 13.36
CA ALA A 46 22.32 12.30 12.74
C ALA A 46 22.32 12.22 11.21
N HIS A 47 22.38 11.01 10.64
CA HIS A 47 22.27 10.81 9.19
C HIS A 47 20.95 11.32 8.62
N HIS A 48 19.83 10.98 9.27
CA HIS A 48 18.51 11.46 8.85
C HIS A 48 18.34 12.96 9.06
N LEU A 49 18.86 13.52 10.15
CA LEU A 49 18.92 14.96 10.37
C LEU A 49 19.75 15.68 9.29
N ALA A 50 20.84 15.06 8.81
CA ALA A 50 21.67 15.57 7.71
C ALA A 50 20.96 15.61 6.36
N SER A 51 20.01 14.70 6.13
CA SER A 51 19.23 14.68 4.89
C SER A 51 18.19 15.81 4.78
N LEU A 52 17.89 16.51 5.88
CA LEU A 52 16.90 17.60 5.91
C LEU A 52 17.32 18.82 5.05
N ASP A 53 18.62 19.09 4.91
CA ASP A 53 19.12 20.24 4.14
C ASP A 53 18.97 20.05 2.62
N GLN A 54 18.74 18.83 2.16
CA GLN A 54 18.67 18.47 0.75
C GLN A 54 17.24 18.28 0.22
N GLN A 55 16.24 18.33 1.10
CA GLN A 55 14.85 18.12 0.71
C GLN A 55 14.05 19.37 1.03
N PRO A 56 13.42 20.03 0.04
CA PRO A 56 12.44 21.04 0.37
C PRO A 56 11.30 20.34 1.12
N LEU A 57 11.09 20.70 2.40
CA LEU A 57 9.99 20.25 3.27
C LEU A 57 8.59 20.60 2.70
N THR A 58 8.53 21.09 1.46
CA THR A 58 7.32 21.22 0.66
C THR A 58 6.82 19.84 0.24
N THR A 59 5.92 19.31 1.07
CA THR A 59 4.86 18.36 0.70
C THR A 59 5.28 17.10 -0.07
N LYS A 60 5.67 16.05 0.65
CA LYS A 60 5.32 14.67 0.24
C LYS A 60 5.39 13.55 1.32
N PRO A 61 4.99 13.79 2.59
CA PRO A 61 5.13 12.81 3.68
C PRO A 61 4.50 11.43 3.41
N LYS A 62 3.48 11.34 2.55
CA LYS A 62 2.85 10.07 2.16
C LYS A 62 3.71 9.23 1.21
N ILE A 63 4.41 9.87 0.27
CA ILE A 63 5.24 9.16 -0.71
C ILE A 63 6.55 8.76 -0.05
N ASP A 64 7.16 9.63 0.76
CA ASP A 64 8.33 9.28 1.57
C ASP A 64 7.99 8.10 2.51
N ARG A 65 6.82 8.12 3.14
CA ARG A 65 6.33 6.98 3.95
C ARG A 65 6.16 5.69 3.15
N LEU A 66 5.71 5.74 1.89
CA LEU A 66 5.66 4.55 1.03
C LEU A 66 7.06 3.97 0.82
N PHE A 67 8.08 4.81 0.65
CA PHE A 67 9.45 4.37 0.43
C PHE A 67 10.13 3.81 1.68
N HIS A 68 9.81 4.32 2.86
CA HIS A 68 10.31 3.78 4.11
C HIS A 68 9.70 2.40 4.44
N HIS A 69 8.54 2.07 3.88
CA HIS A 69 7.86 0.80 4.13
C HIS A 69 8.07 -0.19 2.98
N GLN A 70 9.23 -0.86 2.96
CA GLN A 70 9.63 -1.79 1.90
C GLN A 70 8.54 -2.82 1.54
N GLY A 71 7.96 -3.53 2.52
CA GLY A 71 6.93 -4.53 2.25
C GLY A 71 5.69 -3.97 1.54
N LEU A 72 5.22 -2.78 1.94
CA LEU A 72 4.08 -2.11 1.29
C LEU A 72 4.42 -1.69 -0.14
N ARG A 73 5.63 -1.16 -0.36
CA ARG A 73 6.10 -0.77 -1.68
C ARG A 73 6.15 -1.98 -2.60
N ASP A 74 6.80 -3.06 -2.17
CA ASP A 74 7.01 -4.26 -2.98
C ASP A 74 5.65 -4.92 -3.29
N TYR A 75 4.74 -4.95 -2.32
CA TYR A 75 3.35 -5.38 -2.53
C TYR A 75 2.61 -4.52 -3.56
N LEU A 76 2.64 -3.19 -3.43
CA LEU A 76 1.95 -2.29 -4.35
C LEU A 76 2.49 -2.39 -5.78
N VAL A 77 3.80 -2.54 -5.92
CA VAL A 77 4.45 -2.77 -7.22
C VAL A 77 3.93 -4.07 -7.85
N LYS A 78 3.96 -5.18 -7.11
CA LYS A 78 3.43 -6.48 -7.58
C LYS A 78 1.95 -6.38 -7.94
N LEU A 79 1.14 -5.74 -7.10
CA LEU A 79 -0.30 -5.56 -7.32
C LEU A 79 -0.58 -4.73 -8.57
N PHE A 80 0.13 -3.62 -8.78
CA PHE A 80 -0.04 -2.77 -9.97
C PHE A 80 0.32 -3.50 -11.26
N ALA A 81 1.34 -4.35 -11.23
CA ALA A 81 1.70 -5.19 -12.37
C ALA A 81 0.56 -6.16 -12.73
N ILE A 82 0.08 -6.92 -11.75
CA ILE A 82 -0.95 -7.95 -11.93
C ILE A 82 -2.29 -7.34 -12.35
N ALA A 83 -2.69 -6.25 -11.69
CA ALA A 83 -3.91 -5.52 -12.00
C ALA A 83 -3.90 -4.86 -13.40
N GLY A 84 -2.74 -4.83 -14.08
CA GLY A 84 -2.59 -4.18 -15.37
C GLY A 84 -2.75 -2.66 -15.30
N CYS A 85 -2.43 -2.03 -14.16
CA CYS A 85 -2.59 -0.59 -13.98
C CYS A 85 -1.83 0.23 -15.03
N GLU A 86 -0.66 -0.25 -15.48
CA GLU A 86 0.11 0.42 -16.54
C GLU A 86 -0.57 0.33 -17.92
N LYS A 87 -1.15 -0.83 -18.26
CA LYS A 87 -1.98 -1.00 -19.47
C LYS A 87 -3.16 -0.02 -19.45
N TRP A 88 -3.80 0.12 -18.30
CA TRP A 88 -4.95 0.98 -18.10
C TRP A 88 -4.62 2.41 -17.66
N ARG A 89 -3.38 2.87 -17.88
CA ARG A 89 -2.94 4.20 -17.47
C ARG A 89 -3.77 5.34 -18.06
N HIS A 90 -4.23 5.17 -19.30
CA HIS A 90 -5.13 6.12 -19.96
C HIS A 90 -6.51 6.25 -19.29
N LYS A 91 -6.88 5.31 -18.41
CA LYS A 91 -8.08 5.33 -17.56
C LYS A 91 -7.79 5.72 -16.10
N GLU A 92 -6.63 6.33 -15.80
CA GLU A 92 -6.39 6.98 -14.51
C GLU A 92 -7.53 7.97 -14.19
N GLY A 93 -8.09 7.88 -12.97
CA GLY A 93 -9.28 8.65 -12.58
C GLY A 93 -10.60 7.91 -12.80
N VAL A 94 -10.62 6.82 -13.57
CA VAL A 94 -11.67 5.78 -13.53
C VAL A 94 -11.30 4.71 -12.51
N TRP A 95 -10.02 4.30 -12.52
CA TRP A 95 -9.41 3.69 -11.34
C TRP A 95 -8.69 4.73 -10.50
N VAL A 96 -8.79 4.56 -9.20
CA VAL A 96 -8.35 5.53 -8.20
C VAL A 96 -7.44 4.85 -7.21
N PHE A 97 -6.22 5.35 -7.08
CA PHE A 97 -5.31 4.96 -6.02
C PHE A 97 -5.27 6.02 -4.94
N SER A 98 -5.70 5.69 -3.73
CA SER A 98 -5.56 6.57 -2.56
C SER A 98 -4.56 5.98 -1.58
N LEU A 99 -3.54 6.78 -1.24
CA LEU A 99 -2.48 6.39 -0.31
C LEU A 99 -2.67 7.10 1.04
N PHE A 100 -2.65 6.33 2.12
CA PHE A 100 -2.89 6.76 3.49
C PHE A 100 -4.11 7.69 3.65
N PRO A 101 -5.34 7.24 3.29
CA PRO A 101 -6.51 8.12 3.33
C PRO A 101 -6.95 8.51 4.76
N GLY A 102 -6.40 7.86 5.79
CA GLY A 102 -6.60 8.21 7.20
C GLY A 102 -7.00 7.01 8.06
N ALA A 103 -7.33 7.28 9.31
CA ALA A 103 -7.88 6.30 10.24
C ALA A 103 -9.39 6.48 10.39
N HIS A 104 -10.11 5.37 10.48
CA HIS A 104 -11.53 5.33 10.82
C HIS A 104 -11.76 4.20 11.83
N SER A 105 -12.50 4.47 12.91
CA SER A 105 -12.93 3.46 13.90
C SER A 105 -11.82 2.53 14.44
N GLY A 106 -10.60 3.05 14.68
CA GLY A 106 -9.47 2.26 15.20
C GLY A 106 -8.66 1.51 14.14
N TRP A 107 -9.09 1.60 12.87
CA TRP A 107 -8.40 1.05 11.71
C TRP A 107 -7.70 2.16 10.94
N SER A 108 -6.48 1.91 10.48
CA SER A 108 -5.70 2.83 9.65
C SER A 108 -5.49 2.23 8.27
N ARG A 109 -5.94 2.93 7.23
CA ARG A 109 -5.81 2.46 5.85
C ARG A 109 -4.41 2.78 5.31
N TYR A 110 -3.71 1.78 4.80
CA TYR A 110 -2.46 1.98 4.05
C TYR A 110 -2.75 2.54 2.67
N PHE A 111 -3.65 1.90 1.95
CA PHE A 111 -4.13 2.36 0.65
C PHE A 111 -5.52 1.79 0.34
N THR A 112 -6.16 2.40 -0.66
CA THR A 112 -7.34 1.87 -1.34
C THR A 112 -7.12 2.02 -2.85
N LEU A 113 -7.35 0.95 -3.60
CA LEU A 113 -7.62 1.00 -5.04
C LEU A 113 -9.13 0.87 -5.25
N SER A 114 -9.68 1.69 -6.12
CA SER A 114 -11.10 1.65 -6.48
C SER A 114 -11.27 1.68 -7.98
N ILE A 115 -12.31 1.03 -8.49
CA ILE A 115 -12.80 1.22 -9.86
C ILE A 115 -14.22 1.77 -9.77
N HIS A 116 -14.48 2.87 -10.47
CA HIS A 116 -15.76 3.56 -10.42
C HIS A 116 -16.15 4.03 -9.00
N SER A 117 -16.90 3.24 -8.23
CA SER A 117 -17.38 3.60 -6.88
C SER A 117 -17.05 2.56 -5.81
N HIS A 118 -16.53 1.39 -6.18
CA HIS A 118 -16.22 0.31 -5.25
C HIS A 118 -14.72 0.12 -5.06
N GLU A 119 -14.34 -0.28 -3.85
CA GLU A 119 -12.97 -0.68 -3.53
C GLU A 119 -12.68 -2.02 -4.20
N VAL A 120 -11.56 -2.10 -4.91
CA VAL A 120 -11.09 -3.30 -5.61
C VAL A 120 -9.84 -3.88 -4.98
N ALA A 121 -9.11 -3.10 -4.19
CA ALA A 121 -8.10 -3.59 -3.28
C ALA A 121 -7.91 -2.62 -2.12
N TYR A 122 -7.59 -3.13 -0.94
CA TYR A 122 -7.11 -2.29 0.15
C TYR A 122 -6.23 -3.04 1.13
N SER A 123 -5.54 -2.29 1.97
CA SER A 123 -4.89 -2.82 3.18
C SER A 123 -5.13 -1.90 4.35
N THR A 124 -5.45 -2.48 5.50
CA THR A 124 -5.77 -1.74 6.72
C THR A 124 -5.11 -2.37 7.93
N ARG A 125 -4.73 -1.54 8.91
CA ARG A 125 -4.08 -1.95 10.16
C ARG A 125 -4.94 -1.54 11.33
N SER A 126 -5.33 -2.49 12.16
CA SER A 126 -5.75 -2.23 13.54
C SER A 126 -4.55 -2.35 14.48
N ARG A 127 -4.80 -2.17 15.77
CA ARG A 127 -3.78 -2.44 16.80
C ARG A 127 -3.28 -3.89 16.75
N ASP A 128 -4.16 -4.83 16.43
CA ASP A 128 -3.93 -6.26 16.68
C ASP A 128 -3.59 -7.02 15.39
N CYS A 129 -4.17 -6.64 14.25
CA CYS A 129 -3.92 -7.30 12.97
C CYS A 129 -3.88 -6.33 11.77
N GLN A 130 -3.37 -6.85 10.67
CA GLN A 130 -3.43 -6.22 9.35
C GLN A 130 -4.34 -7.07 8.46
N ILE A 131 -5.29 -6.41 7.79
CA ILE A 131 -6.25 -7.05 6.89
C ILE A 131 -6.05 -6.52 5.48
N HIS A 132 -6.08 -7.46 4.54
CA HIS A 132 -5.97 -7.23 3.11
C HIS A 132 -7.24 -7.65 2.41
N MET A 133 -7.58 -6.93 1.34
CA MET A 133 -8.71 -7.27 0.47
C MET A 133 -8.33 -7.07 -0.99
N LEU A 134 -8.74 -8.00 -1.85
CA LEU A 134 -8.61 -7.94 -3.30
C LEU A 134 -9.93 -8.41 -3.94
N LEU A 135 -10.40 -7.67 -4.95
CA LEU A 135 -11.42 -8.18 -5.86
C LEU A 135 -10.77 -8.95 -7.01
N ALA A 136 -11.30 -10.15 -7.24
CA ALA A 136 -10.89 -11.09 -8.25
C ALA A 136 -12.10 -11.66 -8.99
N ASP A 137 -11.86 -12.31 -10.12
CA ASP A 137 -12.88 -13.02 -10.89
C ASP A 137 -13.25 -14.35 -10.21
N GLU A 138 -14.48 -14.82 -10.43
CA GLU A 138 -15.01 -16.04 -9.80
C GLU A 138 -14.26 -17.31 -10.16
N LEU A 139 -13.46 -17.28 -11.23
CA LEU A 139 -12.48 -18.32 -11.54
C LEU A 139 -11.57 -18.67 -10.35
N ILE A 140 -11.38 -17.76 -9.38
CA ILE A 140 -10.59 -18.07 -8.18
C ILE A 140 -11.17 -19.23 -7.36
N MET A 141 -12.48 -19.46 -7.46
CA MET A 141 -13.18 -20.53 -6.75
C MET A 141 -12.85 -21.92 -7.28
N ASP A 142 -12.27 -22.02 -8.49
CA ASP A 142 -11.86 -23.29 -9.10
C ASP A 142 -10.54 -23.82 -8.50
N TYR A 143 -9.89 -23.06 -7.62
CA TYR A 143 -8.58 -23.38 -7.06
C TYR A 143 -8.66 -23.62 -5.54
N PRO A 144 -8.94 -24.87 -5.10
CA PRO A 144 -9.17 -25.18 -3.69
C PRO A 144 -7.95 -24.94 -2.80
N ASP A 145 -6.74 -25.03 -3.35
CA ASP A 145 -5.52 -24.71 -2.60
C ASP A 145 -5.43 -23.22 -2.24
N ILE A 146 -5.93 -22.32 -3.09
CA ILE A 146 -6.02 -20.89 -2.79
C ILE A 146 -7.09 -20.64 -1.72
N VAL A 147 -8.25 -21.29 -1.84
CA VAL A 147 -9.30 -21.22 -0.82
C VAL A 147 -8.77 -21.66 0.55
N ARG A 148 -8.03 -22.78 0.59
CA ARG A 148 -7.38 -23.26 1.83
C ARG A 148 -6.36 -22.26 2.33
N TRP A 149 -5.47 -21.76 1.46
CA TRP A 149 -4.46 -20.77 1.85
C TRP A 149 -5.10 -19.54 2.50
N VAL A 150 -6.17 -18.99 1.90
CA VAL A 150 -6.88 -17.83 2.45
C VAL A 150 -7.50 -18.15 3.81
N THR A 151 -8.07 -19.35 3.96
CA THR A 151 -8.66 -19.81 5.23
C THR A 151 -7.60 -19.95 6.33
N ASP A 152 -6.43 -20.52 6.00
CA ASP A 152 -5.31 -20.68 6.93
C ASP A 152 -4.77 -19.32 7.43
N HIS A 153 -4.97 -18.26 6.64
CA HIS A 153 -4.67 -16.87 6.99
C HIS A 153 -5.88 -16.11 7.58
N LYS A 154 -6.80 -16.85 8.22
CA LYS A 154 -8.03 -16.35 8.86
C LYS A 154 -8.88 -15.48 7.94
N GLY A 155 -8.84 -15.79 6.65
CA GLY A 155 -9.53 -15.08 5.60
C GLY A 155 -10.78 -15.79 5.09
N GLY A 156 -11.32 -15.25 4.01
CA GLY A 156 -12.40 -15.86 3.26
C GLY A 156 -12.46 -15.35 1.82
N ILE A 157 -13.23 -16.09 1.00
CA ILE A 157 -13.63 -15.66 -0.34
C ILE A 157 -15.15 -15.60 -0.38
N GLU A 158 -15.71 -14.44 -0.69
CA GLU A 158 -17.14 -14.18 -0.66
C GLU A 158 -17.59 -13.22 -1.76
N LYS A 159 -18.90 -13.12 -2.00
CA LYS A 159 -19.43 -12.11 -2.92
C LYS A 159 -19.21 -10.70 -2.33
N PRO A 160 -18.76 -9.72 -3.13
CA PRO A 160 -18.53 -8.37 -2.62
C PRO A 160 -19.85 -7.68 -2.26
N ILE A 161 -19.76 -6.78 -1.27
CA ILE A 161 -20.90 -5.98 -0.80
C ILE A 161 -21.34 -4.90 -1.79
N TYR A 162 -20.48 -4.54 -2.76
CA TYR A 162 -20.73 -3.45 -3.67
C TYR A 162 -21.65 -3.86 -4.81
N LYS A 163 -22.85 -3.25 -4.88
CA LYS A 163 -23.79 -3.44 -6.00
C LYS A 163 -23.21 -3.08 -7.37
N THR A 164 -22.15 -2.27 -7.40
CA THR A 164 -21.46 -1.87 -8.63
C THR A 164 -20.33 -2.83 -9.03
N ALA A 165 -20.03 -3.87 -8.25
CA ALA A 165 -19.11 -4.93 -8.67
C ALA A 165 -19.72 -5.75 -9.83
N LEU A 166 -18.88 -6.42 -10.62
CA LEU A 166 -19.38 -7.35 -11.64
C LEU A 166 -20.02 -8.59 -10.98
N SER A 167 -20.93 -9.26 -11.67
CA SER A 167 -21.65 -10.43 -11.12
C SER A 167 -20.72 -11.60 -10.75
N HIS A 168 -19.64 -11.76 -11.50
CA HIS A 168 -18.58 -12.74 -11.28
C HIS A 168 -17.48 -12.24 -10.34
N ALA A 169 -17.69 -11.14 -9.62
CA ALA A 169 -16.73 -10.68 -8.63
C ALA A 169 -16.69 -11.60 -7.41
N GLN A 170 -15.49 -11.85 -6.91
CA GLN A 170 -15.22 -12.43 -5.59
C GLN A 170 -14.30 -11.49 -4.81
N GLN A 171 -14.60 -11.32 -3.54
CA GLN A 171 -13.80 -10.61 -2.57
C GLN A 171 -12.97 -11.61 -1.80
N ILE A 172 -11.65 -11.53 -1.98
CA ILE A 172 -10.67 -12.27 -1.19
C ILE A 172 -10.24 -11.34 -0.05
N TRP A 173 -10.33 -11.81 1.19
CA TRP A 173 -9.81 -11.08 2.35
C TRP A 173 -9.06 -12.02 3.29
N PHE A 174 -8.04 -11.54 3.99
CA PHE A 174 -7.23 -12.33 4.94
C PHE A 174 -6.46 -11.44 5.92
N GLU A 175 -6.02 -12.04 7.04
CA GLU A 175 -5.07 -11.44 7.97
C GLU A 175 -3.63 -11.80 7.59
N GLY A 176 -2.72 -10.83 7.61
CA GLY A 176 -1.31 -11.08 7.29
C GLY A 176 -0.51 -9.78 7.20
N GLU A 177 0.80 -9.88 7.16
CA GLU A 177 1.67 -8.75 6.83
C GLU A 177 1.85 -8.68 5.30
N PHE A 178 2.69 -7.78 4.81
CA PHE A 178 2.86 -7.62 3.35
C PHE A 178 3.59 -8.80 2.68
N GLU A 179 4.26 -9.66 3.44
CA GLU A 179 4.90 -10.86 2.90
C GLU A 179 3.86 -11.89 2.45
N GLU A 180 2.81 -12.11 3.26
CA GLU A 180 1.69 -12.98 2.91
C GLU A 180 0.93 -12.44 1.68
N CYS A 181 0.83 -11.11 1.55
CA CYS A 181 0.32 -10.50 0.31
C CYS A 181 1.14 -10.85 -0.93
N LEU A 182 2.47 -10.76 -0.82
CA LEU A 182 3.37 -11.08 -1.91
C LEU A 182 3.31 -12.57 -2.27
N GLN A 183 3.20 -13.43 -1.26
CA GLN A 183 2.98 -14.86 -1.45
C GLN A 183 1.66 -15.12 -2.19
N LEU A 184 0.54 -14.54 -1.74
CA LEU A 184 -0.75 -14.72 -2.42
C LEU A 184 -0.69 -14.26 -3.88
N LEU A 185 -0.09 -13.08 -4.13
CA LEU A 185 0.08 -12.54 -5.48
C LEU A 185 1.12 -13.30 -6.33
N SER A 186 1.85 -14.25 -5.75
CA SER A 186 2.77 -15.11 -6.50
C SER A 186 2.05 -16.26 -7.20
N PHE A 187 0.88 -16.70 -6.71
CA PHE A 187 0.09 -17.76 -7.32
C PHE A 187 -0.45 -17.33 -8.70
N PRO A 188 -0.11 -18.02 -9.80
CA PRO A 188 -0.58 -17.68 -11.15
C PRO A 188 -2.11 -17.57 -11.26
N GLU A 189 -2.83 -18.40 -10.51
CA GLU A 189 -4.28 -18.46 -10.44
C GLU A 189 -4.86 -17.16 -9.88
N VAL A 190 -4.26 -16.64 -8.80
CA VAL A 190 -4.62 -15.35 -8.21
C VAL A 190 -4.31 -14.22 -9.20
N GLN A 191 -3.15 -14.27 -9.85
CA GLN A 191 -2.76 -13.25 -10.83
C GLN A 191 -3.77 -13.16 -11.97
N LEU A 192 -4.16 -14.32 -12.52
CA LEU A 192 -5.16 -14.42 -13.57
C LEU A 192 -6.53 -13.90 -13.11
N ALA A 193 -7.00 -14.29 -11.92
CA ALA A 193 -8.30 -13.89 -11.40
C ALA A 193 -8.38 -12.38 -11.17
N VAL A 194 -7.34 -11.78 -10.58
CA VAL A 194 -7.25 -10.33 -10.36
C VAL A 194 -7.20 -9.60 -11.69
N ALA A 195 -6.29 -9.98 -12.60
CA ALA A 195 -6.17 -9.34 -13.90
C ALA A 195 -7.49 -9.38 -14.69
N THR A 196 -8.17 -10.53 -14.70
CA THR A 196 -9.43 -10.75 -15.42
C THR A 196 -10.54 -9.84 -14.92
N TYR A 197 -10.73 -9.76 -13.60
CA TYR A 197 -11.76 -8.89 -13.02
C TYR A 197 -11.50 -7.42 -13.34
N TRP A 198 -10.26 -6.96 -13.15
CA TRP A 198 -9.91 -5.55 -13.30
C TRP A 198 -10.02 -5.11 -14.76
N ASP A 199 -9.60 -5.94 -15.71
CA ASP A 199 -9.70 -5.68 -17.14
C ASP A 199 -11.17 -5.51 -17.59
N ARG A 200 -12.04 -6.43 -17.14
CA ARG A 200 -13.48 -6.37 -17.41
C ARG A 200 -14.14 -5.16 -16.75
N ALA A 201 -13.78 -4.87 -15.50
CA ALA A 201 -14.32 -3.74 -14.78
C ALA A 201 -13.93 -2.41 -15.45
N LEU A 202 -12.67 -2.26 -15.86
CA LEU A 202 -12.17 -1.06 -16.54
C LEU A 202 -12.72 -0.89 -17.95
N THR A 203 -13.13 -1.96 -18.61
CA THR A 203 -13.86 -1.88 -19.89
C THR A 203 -15.29 -1.36 -19.70
N LYS A 204 -15.93 -1.64 -18.55
CA LYS A 204 -17.33 -1.28 -18.27
C LYS A 204 -17.53 0.18 -17.86
N TYR A 205 -16.55 0.79 -17.19
CA TYR A 205 -16.69 2.11 -16.59
C TYR A 205 -15.81 3.16 -17.28
N ASP A 206 -16.33 4.39 -17.37
CA ASP A 206 -15.64 5.54 -17.96
C ASP A 206 -15.47 6.71 -16.97
N TYR A 207 -15.96 6.57 -15.74
CA TYR A 207 -15.78 7.58 -14.69
C TYR A 207 -15.73 6.96 -13.28
N SER A 208 -15.15 7.70 -12.33
CA SER A 208 -15.12 7.35 -10.91
C SER A 208 -15.70 8.45 -10.03
N LEU A 209 -16.48 8.04 -9.02
CA LEU A 209 -16.90 8.92 -7.93
C LEU A 209 -15.76 9.20 -6.93
N GLN A 210 -14.67 8.43 -7.01
CA GLN A 210 -13.51 8.53 -6.13
C GLN A 210 -12.37 9.34 -6.75
N ALA A 211 -12.52 9.88 -7.97
CA ALA A 211 -11.44 10.50 -8.75
C ALA A 211 -10.66 11.58 -7.96
N LYS A 212 -11.34 12.34 -7.09
CA LYS A 212 -10.76 13.37 -6.22
C LYS A 212 -9.73 12.85 -5.21
N TYR A 213 -9.72 11.54 -4.92
CA TYR A 213 -8.79 10.90 -3.99
C TYR A 213 -7.57 10.27 -4.68
N HIS A 214 -7.49 10.37 -6.01
CA HIS A 214 -6.42 9.74 -6.79
C HIS A 214 -5.08 10.43 -6.52
N ASN A 215 -4.09 9.65 -6.09
CA ASN A 215 -2.74 10.10 -5.80
C ASN A 215 -1.81 9.82 -6.99
N ARG A 216 -1.81 10.74 -7.96
CA ARG A 216 -1.02 10.63 -9.20
C ARG A 216 0.47 10.45 -8.94
N MET A 217 1.01 11.18 -7.96
CA MET A 217 2.45 11.15 -7.69
C MET A 217 2.89 9.80 -7.11
N ALA A 218 2.04 9.14 -6.30
CA ALA A 218 2.35 7.81 -5.79
C ALA A 218 2.26 6.76 -6.92
N VAL A 219 1.30 6.92 -7.83
CA VAL A 219 1.16 6.07 -9.03
C VAL A 219 2.39 6.17 -9.92
N GLU A 220 2.83 7.40 -10.25
CA GLU A 220 4.03 7.63 -11.06
C GLU A 220 5.25 6.94 -10.47
N GLU A 221 5.37 6.98 -9.15
CA GLU A 221 6.49 6.39 -8.46
C GLU A 221 6.46 4.87 -8.46
N ILE A 222 5.29 4.26 -8.22
CA ILE A 222 5.12 2.81 -8.37
C ILE A 222 5.48 2.37 -9.79
N PHE A 223 5.09 3.13 -10.82
CA PHE A 223 5.46 2.84 -12.20
C PHE A 223 6.96 2.95 -12.47
N LYS A 224 7.67 3.90 -11.86
CA LYS A 224 9.15 3.92 -11.95
C LYS A 224 9.77 2.66 -11.36
N GLN A 225 9.30 2.22 -10.19
CA GLN A 225 9.79 0.99 -9.56
C GLN A 225 9.52 -0.25 -10.42
N LEU A 226 8.34 -0.32 -11.05
CA LEU A 226 8.00 -1.38 -12.00
C LEU A 226 8.97 -1.43 -13.20
N GLN A 227 9.32 -0.27 -13.75
CA GLN A 227 10.30 -0.20 -14.84
C GLN A 227 11.69 -0.67 -14.39
N VAL A 228 12.14 -0.27 -13.20
CA VAL A 228 13.41 -0.71 -12.63
C VAL A 228 13.45 -2.23 -12.41
N GLN A 229 12.37 -2.83 -11.90
CA GLN A 229 12.29 -4.29 -11.72
C GLN A 229 12.42 -5.03 -13.05
N ARG A 230 11.66 -4.62 -14.08
CA ARG A 230 11.73 -5.25 -15.41
C ARG A 230 13.11 -5.13 -16.06
N GLN A 231 13.79 -4.00 -15.89
CA GLN A 231 15.16 -3.82 -16.39
C GLN A 231 16.15 -4.78 -15.72
N ARG A 232 16.00 -5.00 -14.41
CA ARG A 232 16.83 -5.97 -13.67
C ARG A 232 16.58 -7.40 -14.11
N GLU A 233 15.32 -7.79 -14.27
CA GLU A 233 14.94 -9.11 -14.78
C GLU A 233 15.47 -9.34 -16.19
N SER A 234 15.37 -8.34 -17.08
CA SER A 234 15.88 -8.42 -18.45
C SER A 234 17.41 -8.47 -18.52
N SER A 235 18.12 -7.95 -17.51
CA SER A 235 19.59 -7.97 -17.45
C SER A 235 20.14 -9.24 -16.79
N ALA A 236 19.29 -10.03 -16.15
CA ALA A 236 19.62 -11.29 -15.48
C ALA A 236 19.38 -12.52 -16.37
N MET A 237 18.77 -12.33 -17.55
CA MET A 237 18.59 -13.32 -18.60
C MET A 237 19.70 -13.19 -19.66
#